data_AF-A0A2E3GZG8-F1
#
_entry.id   AF-A0A2E3GZG8-F1
#
_cell.length_a   1.000
_cell.length_b   1.000
_cell.length_c   1.000
_cell.angle_alpha   90.00
_cell.angle_beta   90.00
_cell.angle_gamma   90.00
#
_symmetry.space_group_name_H-M   'P 1'
#
loop_
_entity.id
_entity.type
_entity.pdbx_description
1 polymer ?
#
loop_
_entity_poly.entity_id
_entity_poly.type
_entity_poly.pdbx_seq_one_letter_code
_entity_poly.pdbx_strand_id
1 'polypeptide(L)'
;MSTNEYLSKLDFDQLVYARDSAQRLIDKKLQEKKIPVWRVTDGFVVYGNFADDDYLLAAKSLVEVAADLDARRMREKLSIEKEMIRESEYSDYVKPQQGKGEE
;
A
#
# COMPACT_ATOMS: atom_id res chain seq x y z
N MET A 1 -16.75 14.48 -4.45
CA MET A 1 -17.52 14.63 -3.20
C MET A 1 -16.74 13.89 -2.12
N SER A 2 -16.31 14.57 -1.07
CA SER A 2 -15.61 13.92 0.04
C SER A 2 -16.59 13.09 0.87
N THR A 3 -16.09 12.09 1.61
CA THR A 3 -16.93 11.30 2.53
C THR A 3 -17.64 12.20 3.55
N ASN A 4 -16.97 13.25 4.03
CA ASN A 4 -17.55 14.20 4.98
C ASN A 4 -18.71 15.02 4.37
N GLU A 5 -18.59 15.42 3.10
CA GLU A 5 -19.66 16.13 2.38
C GLU A 5 -20.89 15.25 2.13
N TYR A 6 -20.71 13.94 2.03
CA TYR A 6 -21.83 13.00 1.92
C TYR A 6 -22.52 12.80 3.27
N LEU A 7 -21.73 12.53 4.33
CA LEU A 7 -22.26 12.28 5.67
C LEU A 7 -23.00 13.48 6.26
N SER A 8 -22.58 14.71 5.95
CA SER A 8 -23.23 15.93 6.47
C SER A 8 -24.67 16.14 5.96
N LYS A 9 -25.08 15.40 4.92
CA LYS A 9 -26.44 15.45 4.35
C LYS A 9 -27.39 14.43 4.95
N LEU A 10 -26.88 13.52 5.78
CA LEU A 10 -27.66 12.44 6.38
C LEU A 10 -28.31 12.89 7.67
N ASP A 11 -29.51 12.37 7.95
CA ASP A 11 -30.15 12.51 9.26
C ASP A 11 -29.51 11.58 10.31
N PHE A 12 -29.95 11.72 11.57
CA PHE A 12 -29.39 10.95 12.68
C PHE A 12 -29.52 9.43 12.49
N ASP A 13 -30.68 8.94 12.06
CA ASP A 13 -30.92 7.51 11.89
C ASP A 13 -30.09 6.95 10.72
N GLN A 14 -29.96 7.72 9.63
CA GLN A 14 -29.09 7.39 8.51
C GLN A 14 -27.61 7.36 8.92
N LEU A 15 -27.16 8.27 9.80
CA LEU A 15 -25.80 8.25 10.34
C LEU A 15 -25.54 7.04 11.22
N VAL A 16 -26.48 6.67 12.09
CA VAL A 16 -26.41 5.45 12.91
C VAL A 16 -26.29 4.22 12.01
N TYR A 17 -27.15 4.12 10.98
CA TYR A 17 -27.08 3.04 10.01
C TYR A 17 -25.76 3.00 9.23
N ALA A 18 -25.25 4.17 8.82
CA ALA A 18 -23.99 4.28 8.11
C ALA A 18 -22.82 3.80 8.98
N ARG A 19 -22.79 4.19 10.26
CA ARG A 19 -21.81 3.70 11.24
C ARG A 19 -21.86 2.19 11.38
N ASP A 20 -23.02 1.61 11.61
CA ASP A 20 -23.17 0.17 11.84
C ASP A 20 -22.83 -0.65 10.57
N SER A 21 -23.13 -0.09 9.40
CA SER A 21 -22.75 -0.68 8.12
C SER A 21 -21.25 -0.58 7.87
N ALA A 22 -20.62 0.56 8.17
CA ALA A 22 -19.18 0.73 8.11
C ALA A 22 -18.46 -0.24 9.06
N GLN A 23 -18.96 -0.40 10.30
CA GLN A 23 -18.39 -1.35 11.26
C GLN A 23 -18.43 -2.78 10.72
N ARG A 24 -19.57 -3.22 10.16
CA ARG A 24 -19.66 -4.56 9.53
C ARG A 24 -18.68 -4.75 8.37
N LEU A 25 -18.40 -3.70 7.60
CA LEU A 25 -17.40 -3.75 6.54
C LEU A 25 -15.97 -3.81 7.09
N ILE A 26 -15.67 -3.05 8.14
CA ILE A 26 -14.38 -3.10 8.86
C ILE A 26 -14.15 -4.50 9.42
N ASP A 27 -15.15 -5.09 10.07
CA ASP A 27 -15.05 -6.43 10.65
C ASP A 27 -14.74 -7.47 9.56
N LYS A 28 -15.41 -7.38 8.40
CA LYS A 28 -15.09 -8.23 7.23
C LYS A 28 -13.66 -8.02 6.73
N LYS A 29 -13.20 -6.77 6.64
CA LYS A 29 -11.83 -6.41 6.25
C LYS A 29 -10.79 -6.89 7.26
N LEU A 30 -11.13 -7.02 8.54
CA LEU A 30 -10.22 -7.56 9.56
C LEU A 30 -10.08 -9.08 9.46
N GLN A 31 -11.14 -9.78 9.05
CA GLN A 31 -11.12 -11.23 8.83
C GLN A 31 -10.56 -11.63 7.46
N GLU A 32 -10.31 -10.66 6.58
CA GLU A 32 -9.79 -10.91 5.25
C GLU A 32 -8.39 -11.53 5.31
N LYS A 33 -8.15 -12.51 4.43
CA LYS A 33 -6.84 -13.10 4.25
C LYS A 33 -5.82 -12.01 3.90
N LYS A 34 -4.68 -12.05 4.56
CA LYS A 34 -3.54 -11.20 4.24
C LYS A 34 -2.51 -11.97 3.43
N ILE A 35 -1.96 -11.31 2.42
CA ILE A 35 -0.90 -11.83 1.56
C ILE A 35 0.36 -11.00 1.82
N PRO A 36 1.52 -11.66 1.94
CA PRO A 36 2.79 -10.96 2.10
C PRO A 36 3.23 -10.22 0.83
N VAL A 37 3.89 -9.08 1.03
CA VAL A 37 4.63 -8.36 -0.01
C VAL A 37 5.97 -7.87 0.54
N TRP A 38 6.91 -7.59 -0.35
CA TRP A 38 8.13 -6.87 -0.01
C TRP A 38 7.96 -5.38 -0.28
N ARG A 39 8.15 -4.56 0.74
CA ARG A 39 8.06 -3.10 0.67
C ARG A 39 9.45 -2.48 0.73
N VAL A 40 9.78 -1.61 -0.23
CA VAL A 40 10.97 -0.74 -0.16
C VAL A 40 10.57 0.60 0.44
N THR A 41 11.20 0.99 1.55
CA THR A 41 10.82 2.18 2.32
C THR A 41 11.99 2.75 3.13
N ASP A 42 11.89 4.00 3.55
CA ASP A 42 12.72 4.62 4.59
C ASP A 42 12.02 4.71 5.96
N GLY A 43 10.80 4.15 6.07
CA GLY A 43 9.91 4.25 7.23
C GLY A 43 8.88 5.39 7.15
N PHE A 44 9.07 6.36 6.26
CA PHE A 44 8.16 7.47 6.00
C PHE A 44 7.56 7.42 4.59
N VAL A 45 8.38 7.10 3.59
CA VAL A 45 8.00 7.02 2.17
C VAL A 45 8.05 5.58 1.69
N VAL A 46 7.03 5.16 0.93
CA VAL A 46 7.02 3.87 0.24
C VAL A 46 7.47 4.09 -1.19
N TYR A 47 8.63 3.53 -1.55
CA TYR A 47 9.19 3.62 -2.89
C TYR A 47 8.65 2.53 -3.83
N GLY A 48 8.22 1.39 -3.27
CA GLY A 48 7.56 0.34 -4.03
C GLY A 48 7.11 -0.85 -3.17
N ASN A 49 6.13 -1.61 -3.67
CA ASN A 49 5.78 -2.93 -3.14
C ASN A 49 5.87 -3.99 -4.24
N PHE A 50 6.32 -5.18 -3.87
CA PHE A 50 6.63 -6.28 -4.77
C PHE A 50 5.98 -7.56 -4.26
N ALA A 51 5.62 -8.49 -5.15
CA ALA A 51 5.08 -9.78 -4.75
C ALA A 51 6.05 -10.54 -3.83
N ASP A 52 5.55 -11.47 -3.00
CA ASP A 52 6.39 -12.22 -2.06
C ASP A 52 7.50 -13.03 -2.77
N ASP A 53 7.24 -13.47 -4.00
CA ASP A 53 8.20 -14.21 -4.82
C ASP A 53 9.25 -13.29 -5.48
N ASP A 54 9.04 -11.97 -5.46
CA ASP A 54 9.83 -10.96 -6.18
C ASP A 54 10.85 -10.24 -5.28
N TYR A 55 11.38 -10.90 -4.24
CA TYR A 55 12.35 -10.30 -3.31
C TYR A 55 13.57 -9.70 -4.04
N LEU A 56 14.06 -10.36 -5.09
CA LEU A 56 15.20 -9.87 -5.87
C LEU A 56 14.88 -8.58 -6.63
N LEU A 57 13.63 -8.40 -7.07
CA LEU A 57 13.20 -7.14 -7.70
C LEU A 57 13.11 -6.02 -6.66
N ALA A 58 12.62 -6.31 -5.44
CA ALA A 58 12.64 -5.36 -4.33
C ALA A 58 14.08 -4.94 -3.98
N ALA A 59 15.03 -5.88 -3.96
CA ALA A 59 16.44 -5.59 -3.71
C ALA A 59 17.08 -4.71 -4.80
N LYS A 60 16.79 -4.99 -6.08
CA LYS A 60 17.22 -4.13 -7.19
C LYS A 60 16.66 -2.72 -7.05
N SER A 61 15.36 -2.60 -6.77
CA SER A 61 14.71 -1.31 -6.56
C SER A 61 15.30 -0.54 -5.38
N LEU A 62 15.64 -1.20 -4.27
CA LEU A 62 16.31 -0.54 -3.15
C LEU A 62 17.65 0.08 -3.56
N VAL A 63 18.45 -0.61 -4.37
CA VAL A 63 19.72 -0.08 -4.88
C VAL A 63 19.50 1.11 -5.81
N GLU A 64 18.51 1.04 -6.69
CA GLU A 64 18.15 2.14 -7.59
C GLU A 64 17.71 3.40 -6.81
N VAL A 65 16.86 3.22 -5.79
CA VAL A 65 16.43 4.31 -4.90
C VAL A 65 17.61 4.87 -4.12
N ALA A 66 18.49 4.00 -3.59
CA ALA A 66 19.70 4.44 -2.87
C ALA A 66 20.60 5.31 -3.75
N ALA A 67 20.77 4.94 -5.03
CA ALA A 67 21.57 5.71 -5.99
C ALA A 67 20.94 7.07 -6.31
N ASP A 68 19.61 7.14 -6.50
CA ASP A 68 18.89 8.40 -6.72
C ASP A 68 18.97 9.34 -5.51
N LEU A 69 18.82 8.79 -4.29
CA LEU A 69 18.97 9.57 -3.06
C LEU A 69 20.40 10.09 -2.88
N ASP A 70 21.43 9.27 -3.13
CA ASP A 70 22.82 9.70 -3.07
C ASP A 70 23.14 10.81 -4.09
N ALA A 71 22.61 10.69 -5.31
CA ALA A 71 22.73 11.74 -6.34
C ALA A 71 22.12 13.07 -5.88
N ARG A 72 21.04 13.02 -5.09
CA ARG A 72 20.39 14.17 -4.45
C ARG A 72 21.04 14.58 -3.13
N ARG A 73 22.12 13.92 -2.72
CA ARG A 73 22.83 14.10 -1.44
C ARG A 73 21.95 13.88 -0.21
N MET A 74 20.92 13.05 -0.36
CA MET A 74 20.06 12.60 0.73
C MET A 74 20.60 11.29 1.30
N ARG A 75 20.85 11.26 2.61
CA ARG A 75 21.39 10.07 3.30
C ARG A 75 20.33 9.46 4.19
N GLU A 76 19.32 8.89 3.56
CA GLU A 76 18.26 8.18 4.27
C GLU A 76 18.59 6.70 4.40
N LYS A 77 18.11 6.11 5.50
CA LYS A 77 18.19 4.66 5.69
C LYS A 77 17.07 4.02 4.88
N LEU A 78 17.42 3.13 3.96
CA LEU A 78 16.45 2.31 3.25
C LEU A 78 16.38 0.90 3.85
N SER A 79 15.19 0.31 3.82
CA SER A 79 14.93 -1.08 4.21
C SER A 79 14.00 -1.77 3.21
N ILE A 80 14.11 -3.11 3.18
CA ILE A 80 13.08 -3.97 2.60
C ILE A 80 12.35 -4.61 3.78
N GLU A 81 11.04 -4.41 3.84
CA GLU A 81 10.20 -4.87 4.94
C GLU A 81 9.12 -5.82 4.40
N LYS A 82 8.84 -6.89 5.16
CA LYS A 82 7.74 -7.80 4.84
C LYS A 82 6.46 -7.22 5.41
N GLU A 83 5.52 -6.88 4.55
CA GLU A 83 4.22 -6.32 4.92
C GLU A 83 3.10 -7.30 4.59
N MET A 84 2.08 -7.37 5.46
CA MET A 84 0.89 -8.20 5.26
C MET A 84 -0.29 -7.35 4.79
N ILE A 85 -0.67 -7.49 3.53
CA ILE A 85 -1.72 -6.67 2.89
C ILE A 85 -2.98 -7.51 2.69
N ARG A 86 -4.16 -6.91 2.80
CA ARG A 86 -5.42 -7.62 2.51
C ARG A 86 -5.47 -8.03 1.05
N GLU A 87 -5.94 -9.23 0.77
CA GLU A 87 -5.96 -9.82 -0.59
C GLU A 87 -6.68 -8.92 -1.63
N SER A 88 -7.79 -8.31 -1.26
CA SER A 88 -8.57 -7.38 -2.09
C SER A 88 -7.88 -6.03 -2.33
N GLU A 89 -6.85 -5.69 -1.55
CA GLU A 89 -6.04 -4.48 -1.72
C GLU A 89 -4.77 -4.77 -2.53
N TYR A 90 -4.45 -6.04 -2.77
CA TYR A 90 -3.18 -6.47 -3.35
C TYR A 90 -2.85 -5.80 -4.70
N SER A 91 -3.82 -5.71 -5.61
CA SER A 91 -3.63 -5.11 -6.94
C SER A 91 -3.30 -3.62 -6.88
N ASP A 92 -3.73 -2.92 -5.83
CA ASP A 92 -3.47 -1.50 -5.66
C ASP A 92 -2.05 -1.24 -5.14
N TYR A 93 -1.52 -2.18 -4.35
CA TYR A 93 -0.19 -2.09 -3.76
C TYR A 93 0.91 -2.64 -4.66
N VAL A 94 0.69 -3.76 -5.33
CA VAL A 94 1.64 -4.39 -6.24
C VAL A 94 1.19 -4.08 -7.67
N LYS A 95 1.69 -2.96 -8.20
CA LYS A 95 1.42 -2.62 -9.60
C LYS A 95 2.21 -3.55 -10.53
N PRO A 96 1.61 -4.03 -11.63
CA PRO A 96 2.35 -4.78 -12.62
C PRO A 96 3.49 -3.90 -13.14
N GLN A 97 4.72 -4.37 -12.96
CA GLN A 97 5.89 -3.75 -13.53
C GLN A 97 5.70 -3.74 -15.05
N GLN A 98 5.64 -2.55 -15.66
CA GLN A 98 5.72 -2.46 -17.11
C GLN A 98 7.05 -3.09 -17.51
N GLY A 99 6.98 -4.29 -18.10
CA GLY A 99 8.15 -4.95 -18.63
C GLY A 99 8.82 -4.03 -19.63
N LYS A 100 10.02 -3.54 -19.32
CA LYS A 100 11.02 -3.29 -20.35
C LYS A 100 11.50 -4.65 -20.85
N GLY A 101 10.61 -5.33 -21.57
CA GLY A 101 10.98 -6.36 -22.51
C GLY A 101 11.05 -5.70 -23.87
N GLU A 102 12.19 -5.09 -24.19
CA GLU A 102 12.60 -4.85 -25.57
C GLU A 102 14.10 -5.17 -25.63
N GLU A 103 14.36 -6.34 -26.21
CA GLU A 103 15.49 -6.81 -27.03
C GLU A 103 16.94 -6.44 -26.63
#